data_AF-A0A1M3PDZ1-F1
#
_entry.id   AF-A0A1M3PDZ1-F1
#
_cell.length_a   1.000
_cell.length_b   1.000
_cell.length_c   1.000
_cell.angle_alpha   90.00
_cell.angle_beta   90.00
_cell.angle_gamma   90.00
#
_symmetry.space_group_name_H-M   'P 1'
#
loop_
_entity.id
_entity.type
_entity.pdbx_description
1 polymer ?
#
loop_
_entity_poly.entity_id
_entity_poly.type
_entity_poly.pdbx_seq_one_letter_code
_entity_poly.pdbx_strand_id
1 'polypeptide(L)'
;MLEGSIDVTRRDGPDREALFTTYTPRQFTGEISQLAGSPSLAAARAGENGCVAVPFDTEHLRALIIGSAEVGELVMRALILRRVGLIATAGAGSVLVGDPESASLRRIQRFLTLSGYPVEVLETLGEGKGLALVERLGILPQELPLMLCPDGTVLRDPTTEEVAACLGITPELDPTRLYDVAIVGAGPAGLAAAVYAASEGLSVIVLDAKARGGQAGTSSRIENYLGFPTGISGGALTGRAFMQALKFGAEVAIPVEVKRLECGLPEEPMVLGRKLIN
;
A
#
# COMPACT_ATOMS: atom_id res chain seq x y z
N MET A 1 7.79 -17.83 -18.07
CA MET A 1 6.54 -18.52 -17.70
C MET A 1 6.87 -19.45 -16.53
N LEU A 2 5.92 -19.72 -15.63
CA LEU A 2 6.13 -20.65 -14.52
C LEU A 2 6.20 -22.11 -15.01
N GLU A 3 7.18 -22.87 -14.55
CA GLU A 3 7.23 -24.33 -14.55
C GLU A 3 7.18 -24.85 -13.10
N GLY A 4 6.50 -25.96 -12.86
CA GLY A 4 6.21 -26.42 -11.48
C GLY A 4 5.08 -25.62 -10.84
N SER A 5 5.14 -25.40 -9.53
CA SER A 5 4.11 -24.66 -8.79
C SER A 5 4.68 -23.67 -7.77
N ILE A 6 3.91 -22.61 -7.49
CA ILE A 6 4.20 -21.63 -6.44
C ILE A 6 3.01 -21.57 -5.49
N ASP A 7 3.23 -21.85 -4.22
CA ASP A 7 2.25 -21.66 -3.16
C ASP A 7 2.40 -20.26 -2.58
N VAL A 8 1.32 -19.48 -2.64
CA VAL A 8 1.25 -18.16 -2.03
C VAL A 8 0.54 -18.27 -0.70
N THR A 9 1.21 -17.86 0.37
CA THR A 9 0.70 -17.89 1.73
C THR A 9 0.51 -16.47 2.27
N ARG A 10 -0.47 -16.34 3.17
CA ARG A 10 -0.73 -15.11 3.95
C ARG A 10 -0.45 -15.39 5.43
N ARG A 11 -0.17 -14.36 6.23
CA ARG A 11 -0.12 -14.48 7.69
C ARG A 11 -1.54 -14.46 8.29
N ASP A 12 -1.93 -15.55 8.95
CA ASP A 12 -3.18 -15.68 9.70
C ASP A 12 -2.94 -15.49 11.21
N GLY A 13 -2.73 -14.23 11.60
CA GLY A 13 -2.27 -13.87 12.95
C GLY A 13 -0.73 -13.98 13.11
N PRO A 14 -0.21 -14.00 14.35
CA PRO A 14 1.22 -13.88 14.61
C PRO A 14 2.06 -15.08 14.15
N ASP A 15 1.53 -16.29 14.32
CA ASP A 15 2.31 -17.54 14.22
C ASP A 15 1.77 -18.54 13.16
N ARG A 16 0.82 -18.15 12.31
CA ARG A 16 0.24 -19.05 11.30
C ARG A 16 0.33 -18.47 9.91
N GLU A 17 0.52 -19.37 8.95
CA GLU A 17 0.36 -19.08 7.54
C GLU A 17 -0.82 -19.87 6.98
N ALA A 18 -1.64 -19.21 6.15
CA ALA A 18 -2.73 -19.83 5.44
C ALA A 18 -2.48 -19.76 3.93
N LEU A 19 -2.75 -20.86 3.23
CA LEU A 19 -2.66 -20.89 1.77
C LEU A 19 -3.68 -19.89 1.18
N PHE A 20 -3.19 -18.95 0.36
CA PHE A 20 -4.02 -18.03 -0.41
C PHE A 20 -4.37 -18.63 -1.76
N THR A 21 -3.36 -19.10 -2.50
CA THR A 21 -3.54 -19.73 -3.80
C THR A 21 -2.28 -20.51 -4.21
N THR A 22 -2.42 -21.42 -5.17
CA THR A 22 -1.31 -22.12 -5.80
C THR A 22 -1.30 -21.78 -7.29
N TYR A 23 -0.17 -21.28 -7.78
CA TYR A 23 0.06 -21.09 -9.20
C TYR A 23 0.70 -22.32 -9.82
N THR A 24 0.30 -22.61 -11.05
CA THR A 24 0.69 -23.79 -11.84
C THR A 24 1.26 -23.37 -13.20
N PRO A 25 1.79 -24.30 -14.02
CA PRO A 25 2.43 -23.91 -15.27
C PRO A 25 1.54 -23.05 -16.16
N ARG A 26 2.16 -22.10 -16.87
CA ARG A 26 1.49 -21.07 -17.70
C ARG A 26 0.76 -19.96 -16.94
N GLN A 27 0.83 -19.94 -15.61
CA GLN A 27 0.36 -18.82 -14.78
C GLN A 27 1.52 -17.90 -14.37
N PHE A 28 1.19 -16.76 -13.76
CA PHE A 28 2.16 -15.82 -13.18
C PHE A 28 1.68 -15.36 -11.80
N THR A 29 2.62 -15.05 -10.91
CA THR A 29 2.37 -14.52 -9.55
C THR A 29 2.61 -13.00 -9.49
N GLY A 30 2.53 -12.39 -8.31
CA GLY A 30 2.80 -10.97 -8.07
C GLY A 30 1.61 -10.21 -7.45
N GLU A 31 1.90 -9.06 -6.88
CA GLU A 31 0.96 -8.17 -6.18
C GLU A 31 1.22 -6.70 -6.55
N ILE A 32 0.26 -5.80 -6.35
CA ILE A 32 0.38 -4.40 -6.77
C ILE A 32 1.58 -3.67 -6.14
N SER A 33 2.00 -4.08 -4.95
CA SER A 33 3.14 -3.49 -4.22
C SER A 33 4.46 -3.64 -5.01
N GLN A 34 4.55 -4.64 -5.89
CA GLN A 34 5.69 -4.82 -6.80
C GLN A 34 5.82 -3.65 -7.80
N LEU A 35 4.70 -3.00 -8.17
CA LEU A 35 4.73 -1.78 -9.00
C LEU A 35 5.19 -0.55 -8.23
N ALA A 36 5.16 -0.57 -6.90
CA ALA A 36 5.67 0.49 -6.04
C ALA A 36 7.08 0.21 -5.49
N GLY A 37 7.61 -1.00 -5.71
CA GLY A 37 8.83 -1.46 -5.04
C GLY A 37 8.64 -1.73 -3.53
N SER A 38 7.40 -1.78 -3.05
CA SER A 38 7.06 -1.99 -1.64
C SER A 38 6.98 -3.48 -1.29
N PRO A 39 7.12 -3.84 0.01
CA PRO A 39 6.95 -5.22 0.46
C PRO A 39 5.60 -5.84 0.06
N SER A 40 5.60 -7.12 -0.30
CA SER A 40 4.40 -7.88 -0.64
C SER A 40 3.55 -8.19 0.60
N LEU A 41 2.22 -8.17 0.45
CA LEU A 41 1.28 -8.60 1.50
C LEU A 41 1.22 -10.12 1.72
N ALA A 42 1.76 -10.89 0.78
CA ALA A 42 1.76 -12.34 0.80
C ALA A 42 3.15 -12.88 0.49
N ALA A 43 3.51 -13.99 1.13
CA ALA A 43 4.72 -14.74 0.86
C ALA A 43 4.47 -15.75 -0.26
N ALA A 44 5.52 -16.16 -0.95
CA ALA A 44 5.46 -17.18 -1.98
C ALA A 44 6.59 -18.19 -1.77
N ARG A 45 6.29 -19.47 -1.95
CA ARG A 45 7.25 -20.58 -1.82
C ARG A 45 7.11 -21.50 -3.03
N ALA A 46 8.21 -22.10 -3.46
CA ALA A 46 8.13 -23.17 -4.45
C ALA A 46 7.33 -24.34 -3.87
N GLY A 47 6.44 -24.91 -4.68
CA GLY A 47 5.69 -26.10 -4.29
C GLY A 47 6.59 -27.33 -4.15
N GLU A 48 6.01 -28.43 -3.67
CA GLU A 48 6.75 -29.65 -3.29
C GLU A 48 7.66 -30.22 -4.40
N ASN A 49 7.27 -30.05 -5.67
CA ASN A 49 8.02 -30.54 -6.84
C ASN A 49 8.99 -29.49 -7.42
N GLY A 50 9.20 -28.37 -6.74
CA GLY A 50 10.02 -27.26 -7.21
C GLY A 50 9.30 -26.32 -8.18
N CYS A 51 9.99 -25.25 -8.54
CA CYS A 51 9.50 -24.20 -9.41
C CYS A 51 10.65 -23.57 -10.19
N VAL A 52 10.45 -23.34 -11.49
CA VAL A 52 11.29 -22.44 -12.30
C VAL A 52 10.42 -21.27 -12.75
N ALA A 53 10.83 -20.05 -12.42
CA ALA A 53 10.12 -18.84 -12.78
C ALA A 53 11.10 -17.78 -13.28
N VAL A 54 10.61 -16.89 -14.16
CA VAL A 54 11.36 -15.72 -14.62
C VAL A 54 10.95 -14.54 -13.73
N PRO A 55 11.84 -14.02 -12.88
CA PRO A 55 11.53 -12.87 -12.05
C PRO A 55 11.55 -11.58 -12.89
N PHE A 56 10.70 -10.63 -12.52
CA PHE A 56 10.72 -9.26 -13.02
C PHE A 56 10.92 -8.33 -11.84
N ASP A 57 11.89 -7.43 -11.91
CA ASP A 57 11.95 -6.30 -10.98
C ASP A 57 10.84 -5.26 -11.31
N THR A 58 10.74 -4.23 -10.49
CA THR A 58 9.72 -3.18 -10.63
C THR A 58 9.80 -2.47 -11.98
N GLU A 59 10.99 -2.13 -12.46
CA GLU A 59 11.19 -1.38 -13.70
C GLU A 59 10.85 -2.23 -14.92
N HIS A 60 11.32 -3.47 -14.98
CA HIS A 60 11.01 -4.39 -16.07
C HIS A 60 9.53 -4.80 -16.09
N LEU A 61 8.89 -4.93 -14.93
CA LEU A 61 7.44 -5.19 -14.86
C LEU A 61 6.64 -3.99 -15.39
N ARG A 62 6.99 -2.77 -15.00
CA ARG A 62 6.37 -1.54 -15.53
C ARG A 62 6.55 -1.45 -17.05
N ALA A 63 7.77 -1.65 -17.53
CA ALA A 63 8.08 -1.65 -18.96
C ALA A 63 7.24 -2.69 -19.74
N LEU A 64 7.08 -3.90 -19.21
CA LEU A 64 6.24 -4.95 -19.80
C LEU A 64 4.75 -4.53 -19.88
N ILE A 65 4.22 -3.97 -18.80
CA ILE A 65 2.81 -3.54 -18.69
C ILE A 65 2.52 -2.32 -19.59
N ILE A 66 3.50 -1.44 -19.77
CA ILE A 66 3.37 -0.25 -20.63
C ILE A 66 3.57 -0.63 -22.10
N GLY A 67 4.56 -1.45 -22.41
CA GLY A 67 4.96 -1.81 -23.77
C GLY A 67 3.98 -2.72 -24.51
N SER A 68 3.05 -3.37 -23.80
CA SER A 68 1.99 -4.18 -24.41
C SER A 68 0.65 -3.94 -23.72
N ALA A 69 -0.33 -3.42 -24.48
CA ALA A 69 -1.67 -3.16 -23.96
C ALA A 69 -2.37 -4.45 -23.48
N GLU A 70 -2.27 -5.53 -24.25
CA GLU A 70 -2.90 -6.82 -23.92
C GLU A 70 -2.28 -7.45 -22.65
N VAL A 71 -0.94 -7.48 -22.57
CA VAL A 71 -0.24 -7.99 -21.39
C VAL A 71 -0.49 -7.08 -20.19
N GLY A 72 -0.45 -5.77 -20.41
CA GLY A 72 -0.69 -4.78 -19.37
C GLY A 72 -2.09 -4.87 -18.78
N GLU A 73 -3.12 -5.06 -19.59
CA GLU A 73 -4.49 -5.27 -19.12
C GLU A 73 -4.59 -6.55 -18.28
N LEU A 74 -4.04 -7.66 -18.78
CA LEU A 74 -4.08 -8.95 -18.10
C LEU A 74 -3.36 -8.91 -16.75
N VAL A 75 -2.14 -8.35 -16.72
CA VAL A 75 -1.34 -8.22 -15.51
C VAL A 75 -2.02 -7.28 -14.51
N MET A 76 -2.40 -6.06 -14.92
CA MET A 76 -3.06 -5.11 -14.03
C MET A 76 -4.34 -5.68 -13.44
N ARG A 77 -5.20 -6.28 -14.28
CA ARG A 77 -6.44 -6.92 -13.80
C ARG A 77 -6.16 -7.99 -12.76
N ALA A 78 -5.15 -8.84 -12.99
CA ALA A 78 -4.77 -9.88 -12.03
C ALA A 78 -4.25 -9.29 -10.71
N LEU A 79 -3.35 -8.30 -10.76
CA LEU A 79 -2.80 -7.66 -9.56
C LEU A 79 -3.90 -6.97 -8.73
N ILE A 80 -4.82 -6.26 -9.41
CA ILE A 80 -5.98 -5.61 -8.78
C ILE A 80 -6.85 -6.63 -8.06
N LEU A 81 -7.23 -7.72 -8.76
CA LEU A 81 -8.10 -8.75 -8.19
C LEU A 81 -7.44 -9.49 -7.02
N ARG A 82 -6.12 -9.72 -7.08
CA ARG A 82 -5.36 -10.31 -5.97
C ARG A 82 -5.37 -9.39 -4.76
N ARG A 83 -5.13 -8.09 -4.94
CA ARG A 83 -5.19 -7.10 -3.85
C ARG A 83 -6.58 -7.05 -3.23
N VAL A 84 -7.63 -7.05 -4.05
CA VAL A 84 -9.02 -7.12 -3.55
C VAL A 84 -9.26 -8.38 -2.74
N GLY A 85 -8.82 -9.56 -3.23
CA GLY A 85 -8.96 -10.83 -2.52
C GLY A 85 -8.20 -10.87 -1.18
N LEU A 86 -6.98 -10.32 -1.15
CA LEU A 86 -6.19 -10.19 0.07
C LEU A 86 -6.84 -9.24 1.08
N ILE A 87 -7.44 -8.14 0.62
CA ILE A 87 -8.16 -7.19 1.49
C ILE A 87 -9.46 -7.79 2.04
N ALA A 88 -10.20 -8.52 1.20
CA ALA A 88 -11.52 -9.05 1.56
C ALA A 88 -11.46 -10.26 2.52
N THR A 89 -10.30 -10.90 2.66
CA THR A 89 -10.15 -12.05 3.55
C THR A 89 -9.53 -11.62 4.88
N ALA A 90 -10.12 -12.01 5.99
CA ALA A 90 -9.51 -11.85 7.32
C ALA A 90 -8.18 -12.62 7.43
N GLY A 91 -7.27 -12.16 8.30
CA GLY A 91 -5.96 -12.81 8.47
C GLY A 91 -5.04 -12.63 7.27
N ALA A 92 -4.96 -11.42 6.72
CA ALA A 92 -3.93 -11.01 5.77
C ALA A 92 -3.41 -9.64 6.19
N GLY A 93 -2.08 -9.45 6.13
CA GLY A 93 -1.46 -8.16 6.46
C GLY A 93 -1.15 -7.97 7.94
N SER A 94 -1.37 -6.76 8.44
CA SER A 94 -0.97 -6.34 9.78
C SER A 94 -2.01 -6.69 10.84
N VAL A 95 -1.56 -6.88 12.07
CA VAL A 95 -2.45 -7.12 13.22
C VAL A 95 -2.35 -5.93 14.17
N LEU A 96 -3.49 -5.34 14.52
CA LEU A 96 -3.60 -4.35 15.58
C LEU A 96 -4.17 -5.01 16.82
N VAL A 97 -3.58 -4.73 17.98
CA VAL A 97 -4.04 -5.25 19.27
C VAL A 97 -4.33 -4.10 20.21
N GLY A 98 -5.54 -4.04 20.75
CA GLY A 98 -5.93 -2.99 21.71
C GLY A 98 -7.43 -2.85 21.85
N ASP A 99 -7.84 -1.77 22.52
CA ASP A 99 -9.25 -1.38 22.67
C ASP A 99 -9.78 -0.75 21.37
N PRO A 100 -10.84 -1.31 20.74
CA PRO A 100 -11.47 -0.74 19.54
C PRO A 100 -11.94 0.72 19.69
N GLU A 101 -12.24 1.14 20.92
CA GLU A 101 -12.68 2.50 21.23
C GLU A 101 -11.51 3.48 21.43
N SER A 102 -10.27 2.99 21.49
CA SER A 102 -9.10 3.86 21.58
C SER A 102 -8.98 4.78 20.36
N ALA A 103 -8.78 6.07 20.59
CA ALA A 103 -8.54 7.04 19.54
C ALA A 103 -7.27 6.70 18.72
N SER A 104 -6.25 6.12 19.37
CA SER A 104 -5.00 5.73 18.71
C SER A 104 -5.22 4.55 17.76
N LEU A 105 -5.95 3.52 18.21
CA LEU A 105 -6.28 2.36 17.37
C LEU A 105 -7.14 2.78 16.18
N ARG A 106 -8.20 3.57 16.39
CA ARG A 106 -9.07 4.04 15.30
C ARG A 106 -8.33 4.90 14.28
N ARG A 107 -7.35 5.71 14.73
CA ARG A 107 -6.49 6.50 13.83
C ARG A 107 -5.71 5.58 12.89
N ILE A 108 -5.01 4.58 13.44
CA ILE A 108 -4.18 3.65 12.65
C ILE A 108 -5.06 2.78 11.74
N GLN A 109 -6.14 2.21 12.26
CA GLN A 109 -7.06 1.38 11.48
C GLN A 109 -7.67 2.17 10.30
N ARG A 110 -8.08 3.42 10.53
CA ARG A 110 -8.59 4.30 9.47
C ARG A 110 -7.52 4.58 8.41
N PHE A 111 -6.28 4.86 8.82
CA PHE A 111 -5.18 5.08 7.89
C PHE A 111 -4.92 3.87 7.00
N LEU A 112 -4.82 2.67 7.58
CA LEU A 112 -4.58 1.43 6.85
C LEU A 112 -5.73 1.13 5.87
N THR A 113 -6.97 1.29 6.33
CA THR A 113 -8.17 1.09 5.51
C THR A 113 -8.20 2.03 4.30
N LEU A 114 -7.96 3.34 4.50
CA LEU A 114 -7.93 4.31 3.41
C LEU A 114 -6.75 4.09 2.45
N SER A 115 -5.62 3.62 2.97
CA SER A 115 -4.46 3.21 2.18
C SER A 115 -4.68 1.88 1.45
N GLY A 116 -5.72 1.13 1.78
CA GLY A 116 -6.03 -0.19 1.21
C GLY A 116 -5.06 -1.28 1.67
N TYR A 117 -4.57 -1.17 2.91
CA TYR A 117 -3.80 -2.22 3.59
C TYR A 117 -4.74 -2.98 4.52
N PRO A 118 -4.82 -4.32 4.38
CA PRO A 118 -5.64 -5.11 5.28
C PRO A 118 -5.07 -5.10 6.69
N VAL A 119 -5.98 -5.04 7.66
CA VAL A 119 -5.65 -5.04 9.08
C VAL A 119 -6.67 -5.85 9.85
N GLU A 120 -6.18 -6.78 10.67
CA GLU A 120 -6.99 -7.49 11.65
C GLU A 120 -6.90 -6.76 12.99
N VAL A 121 -8.03 -6.57 13.67
CA VAL A 121 -8.08 -5.98 15.01
C VAL A 121 -8.37 -7.08 16.02
N LEU A 122 -7.47 -7.27 16.98
CA LEU A 122 -7.62 -8.18 18.11
C LEU A 122 -7.86 -7.39 19.39
N GLU A 123 -8.97 -7.68 20.05
CA GLU A 123 -9.34 -7.00 21.30
C GLU A 123 -8.53 -7.55 22.49
N THR A 124 -8.24 -6.67 23.44
CA THR A 124 -7.57 -7.01 24.70
C THR A 124 -8.54 -7.29 25.84
N LEU A 125 -9.85 -7.10 25.62
CA LEU A 125 -10.88 -7.40 26.61
C LEU A 125 -11.37 -8.85 26.47
N GLY A 126 -11.53 -9.54 27.59
CA GLY A 126 -11.99 -10.93 27.64
C GLY A 126 -10.89 -11.97 27.34
N GLU A 127 -11.29 -13.22 27.14
CA GLU A 127 -10.37 -14.32 26.85
C GLU A 127 -10.20 -14.47 25.33
N GLY A 128 -9.09 -13.95 24.80
CA GLY A 128 -8.86 -13.93 23.36
C GLY A 128 -7.39 -13.83 22.95
N LYS A 129 -7.14 -13.98 21.65
CA LYS A 129 -5.78 -13.92 21.06
C LYS A 129 -5.06 -12.61 21.36
N GLY A 130 -5.79 -11.49 21.43
CA GLY A 130 -5.23 -10.17 21.72
C GLY A 130 -4.69 -10.07 23.16
N LEU A 131 -5.50 -10.47 24.15
CA LEU A 131 -5.06 -10.51 25.55
C LEU A 131 -3.86 -11.44 25.75
N ALA A 132 -3.92 -12.67 25.21
CA ALA A 132 -2.83 -13.62 25.33
C ALA A 132 -1.51 -13.10 24.72
N LEU A 133 -1.59 -12.31 23.64
CA LEU A 133 -0.42 -11.70 23.03
C LEU A 133 0.18 -10.58 23.90
N VAL A 134 -0.67 -9.72 24.49
CA VAL A 134 -0.25 -8.66 25.42
C VAL A 134 0.43 -9.26 26.64
N GLU A 135 -0.14 -10.31 27.23
CA GLU A 135 0.42 -11.02 28.38
C GLU A 135 1.76 -11.69 28.04
N ARG A 136 1.82 -12.42 26.92
CA ARG A 136 3.03 -13.12 26.47
C ARG A 136 4.20 -12.17 26.22
N LEU A 137 3.93 -10.96 25.73
CA LEU A 137 4.93 -9.94 25.44
C LEU A 137 5.21 -8.99 26.61
N GLY A 138 4.48 -9.12 27.74
CA GLY A 138 4.64 -8.26 28.92
C GLY A 138 4.32 -6.80 28.64
N ILE A 139 3.31 -6.52 27.80
CA ILE A 139 2.99 -5.17 27.33
C ILE A 139 2.11 -4.44 28.34
N LEU A 140 2.48 -3.22 28.68
CA LEU A 140 1.74 -2.39 29.62
C LEU A 140 0.54 -1.70 28.92
N PRO A 141 -0.56 -1.38 29.63
CA PRO A 141 -1.74 -0.75 29.02
C PRO A 141 -1.44 0.57 28.28
N GLN A 142 -0.48 1.36 28.76
CA GLN A 142 -0.06 2.61 28.12
C GLN A 142 0.77 2.43 26.83
N GLU A 143 1.19 1.20 26.51
CA GLU A 143 1.91 0.87 25.28
C GLU A 143 0.97 0.39 24.16
N LEU A 144 -0.34 0.41 24.41
CA LEU A 144 -1.38 0.04 23.45
C LEU A 144 -1.84 1.25 22.60
N PRO A 145 -2.24 1.03 21.33
CA PRO A 145 -2.35 -0.25 20.66
C PRO A 145 -1.00 -0.78 20.18
N LEU A 146 -0.86 -2.11 20.11
CA LEU A 146 0.26 -2.74 19.43
C LEU A 146 -0.06 -2.91 17.94
N MET A 147 0.96 -2.81 17.10
CA MET A 147 0.89 -3.23 15.72
C MET A 147 1.95 -4.28 15.41
N LEU A 148 1.56 -5.41 14.82
CA LEU A 148 2.47 -6.36 14.21
C LEU A 148 2.55 -6.11 12.71
N CYS A 149 3.75 -5.80 12.24
CA CYS A 149 4.03 -5.64 10.82
C CYS A 149 4.22 -7.01 10.14
N PRO A 150 4.05 -7.10 8.80
CA PRO A 150 4.18 -8.36 8.07
C PRO A 150 5.58 -8.99 8.09
N ASP A 151 6.61 -8.26 8.52
CA ASP A 151 7.97 -8.75 8.74
C ASP A 151 8.19 -9.34 10.15
N GLY A 152 7.23 -9.16 11.06
CA GLY A 152 7.31 -9.56 12.47
C GLY A 152 7.70 -8.44 13.43
N THR A 153 7.98 -7.24 12.94
CA THR A 153 8.24 -6.06 13.77
C THR A 153 7.01 -5.74 14.62
N VAL A 154 7.22 -5.45 15.91
CA VAL A 154 6.16 -5.05 16.85
C VAL A 154 6.33 -3.58 17.22
N LEU A 155 5.35 -2.77 16.87
CA LEU A 155 5.27 -1.35 17.24
C LEU A 155 4.33 -1.17 18.43
N ARG A 156 4.67 -0.25 19.34
CA ARG A 156 3.92 0.06 20.57
C ARG A 156 3.38 1.48 20.50
N ASP A 157 2.06 1.64 20.60
CA ASP A 157 1.31 2.89 20.37
C ASP A 157 1.85 3.74 19.19
N PRO A 158 1.95 3.17 17.97
CA PRO A 158 2.68 3.85 16.91
C PRO A 158 1.96 5.06 16.33
N THR A 159 2.75 5.99 15.79
CA THR A 159 2.24 7.05 14.91
C THR A 159 1.92 6.50 13.52
N THR A 160 1.16 7.26 12.73
CA THR A 160 0.82 6.85 11.37
C THR A 160 2.05 6.78 10.46
N GLU A 161 3.05 7.62 10.71
CA GLU A 161 4.34 7.63 10.01
C GLU A 161 5.15 6.36 10.29
N GLU A 162 5.22 5.91 11.55
CA GLU A 162 5.91 4.67 11.92
C GLU A 162 5.24 3.45 11.28
N VAL A 163 3.91 3.42 11.28
CA VAL A 163 3.12 2.40 10.58
C VAL A 163 3.40 2.40 9.08
N ALA A 164 3.42 3.58 8.46
CA ALA A 164 3.66 3.71 7.02
C ALA A 164 5.08 3.30 6.61
N ALA A 165 6.08 3.64 7.42
CA ALA A 165 7.47 3.21 7.22
C ALA A 165 7.58 1.69 7.35
N CYS A 166 7.00 1.10 8.39
CA CYS A 166 7.03 -0.34 8.63
C CYS A 166 6.40 -1.16 7.47
N LEU A 167 5.40 -0.59 6.79
CA LEU A 167 4.71 -1.23 5.67
C LEU A 167 5.27 -0.87 4.29
N GLY A 168 6.29 -0.01 4.22
CA GLY A 168 6.80 0.53 2.96
C GLY A 168 5.76 1.32 2.16
N ILE A 169 4.78 1.93 2.85
CA ILE A 169 3.78 2.84 2.25
C ILE A 169 4.45 4.19 1.97
N THR A 170 5.28 4.66 2.90
CA THR A 170 6.18 5.78 2.65
C THR A 170 7.49 5.20 2.11
N PRO A 171 7.84 5.44 0.83
CA PRO A 171 9.14 5.07 0.31
C PRO A 171 10.23 5.89 1.00
N GLU A 172 11.47 5.38 1.01
CA GLU A 172 12.62 6.19 1.40
C GLU A 172 12.78 7.34 0.42
N LEU A 173 12.67 8.57 0.92
CA LEU A 173 12.82 9.77 0.11
C LEU A 173 14.29 10.18 0.10
N ASP A 174 14.94 10.06 -1.05
CA ASP A 174 16.27 10.61 -1.28
C ASP A 174 16.18 12.15 -1.38
N PRO A 175 16.74 12.91 -0.43
CA PRO A 175 16.67 14.36 -0.43
C PRO A 175 17.46 15.01 -1.59
N THR A 176 18.31 14.25 -2.27
CA THR A 176 19.10 14.73 -3.41
C THR A 176 18.42 14.47 -4.75
N ARG A 177 17.36 13.66 -4.77
CA ARG A 177 16.64 13.32 -5.99
C ARG A 177 15.78 14.48 -6.48
N LEU A 178 16.00 14.86 -7.73
CA LEU A 178 15.17 15.83 -8.44
C LEU A 178 14.05 15.10 -9.18
N TYR A 179 12.83 15.62 -9.04
CA TYR A 179 11.65 15.16 -9.77
C TYR A 179 11.23 16.24 -10.76
N ASP A 180 10.82 15.84 -11.96
CA ASP A 180 10.27 16.76 -12.96
C ASP A 180 8.95 17.36 -12.49
N VAL A 181 8.14 16.58 -11.76
CA VAL A 181 6.86 17.02 -11.21
C VAL A 181 6.68 16.56 -9.77
N ALA A 182 6.43 17.51 -8.88
CA ALA A 182 6.00 17.24 -7.51
C ALA A 182 4.52 17.63 -7.33
N ILE A 183 3.71 16.70 -6.83
CA ILE A 183 2.27 16.84 -6.66
C ILE A 183 1.94 16.78 -5.17
N VAL A 184 1.33 17.85 -4.64
CA VAL A 184 0.90 17.91 -3.24
C VAL A 184 -0.59 17.59 -3.15
N GLY A 185 -0.89 16.39 -2.65
CA GLY A 185 -2.22 15.83 -2.45
C GLY A 185 -2.48 14.60 -3.31
N ALA A 186 -2.80 13.47 -2.70
CA ALA A 186 -3.13 12.19 -3.35
C ALA A 186 -4.65 12.00 -3.52
N GLY A 187 -5.40 13.09 -3.67
CA GLY A 187 -6.82 13.05 -4.08
C GLY A 187 -7.00 12.79 -5.58
N PRO A 188 -8.24 12.77 -6.11
CA PRO A 188 -8.48 12.52 -7.52
C PRO A 188 -7.72 13.46 -8.47
N ALA A 189 -7.62 14.75 -8.12
CA ALA A 189 -6.90 15.73 -8.92
C ALA A 189 -5.39 15.42 -9.00
N GLY A 190 -4.75 15.17 -7.86
CA GLY A 190 -3.32 14.86 -7.83
C GLY A 190 -2.99 13.50 -8.42
N LEU A 191 -3.82 12.48 -8.18
CA LEU A 191 -3.63 11.17 -8.82
C LEU A 191 -3.84 11.24 -10.33
N ALA A 192 -4.80 12.02 -10.82
CA ALA A 192 -4.95 12.26 -12.26
C ALA A 192 -3.72 12.98 -12.82
N ALA A 193 -3.26 14.06 -12.19
CA ALA A 193 -2.04 14.76 -12.60
C ALA A 193 -0.82 13.82 -12.65
N ALA A 194 -0.69 12.93 -11.66
CA ALA A 194 0.39 11.96 -11.60
C ALA A 194 0.35 10.96 -12.76
N VAL A 195 -0.85 10.46 -13.09
CA VAL A 195 -1.04 9.57 -14.25
C VAL A 195 -0.61 10.25 -15.54
N TYR A 196 -1.06 11.48 -15.78
CA TYR A 196 -0.74 12.22 -17.01
C TYR A 196 0.75 12.57 -17.12
N ALA A 197 1.37 13.03 -16.02
CA ALA A 197 2.78 13.37 -16.03
C ALA A 197 3.67 12.12 -16.20
N ALA A 198 3.40 11.06 -15.44
CA ALA A 198 4.20 9.84 -15.49
C ALA A 198 4.03 9.08 -16.82
N SER A 199 2.85 9.13 -17.46
CA SER A 199 2.66 8.49 -18.77
C SER A 199 3.48 9.15 -19.89
N GLU A 200 3.87 10.41 -19.72
CA GLU A 200 4.77 11.13 -20.62
C GLU A 200 6.26 10.91 -20.26
N GLY A 201 6.56 10.01 -19.32
CA GLY A 201 7.92 9.64 -18.93
C GLY A 201 8.59 10.62 -17.96
N LEU A 202 7.84 11.56 -17.38
CA LEU A 202 8.35 12.45 -16.34
C LEU A 202 8.57 11.69 -15.03
N SER A 203 9.61 12.05 -14.30
CA SER A 203 9.80 11.61 -12.92
C SER A 203 8.82 12.36 -11.99
N VAL A 204 7.92 11.62 -11.35
CA VAL A 204 6.80 12.20 -10.57
C VAL A 204 6.83 11.72 -9.13
N ILE A 205 6.69 12.66 -8.19
CA ILE A 205 6.40 12.35 -6.79
C ILE A 205 5.06 12.95 -6.36
N VAL A 206 4.25 12.15 -5.67
CA VAL A 206 2.98 12.54 -5.06
C VAL A 206 3.12 12.46 -3.54
N LEU A 207 2.80 13.54 -2.84
CA LEU A 207 2.93 13.66 -1.39
C LEU A 207 1.55 13.93 -0.79
N ASP A 208 1.13 13.17 0.23
CA ASP A 208 -0.13 13.43 0.93
C ASP A 208 0.00 13.28 2.44
N ALA A 209 -0.54 14.23 3.19
CA ALA A 209 -0.44 14.27 4.65
C ALA A 209 -1.23 13.18 5.38
N LYS A 210 -2.20 12.52 4.72
CA LYS A 210 -3.14 11.59 5.37
C LYS A 210 -3.14 10.21 4.73
N ALA A 211 -3.68 10.11 3.52
CA ALA A 211 -3.98 8.84 2.88
C ALA A 211 -4.29 9.08 1.40
N ARG A 212 -4.17 8.04 0.58
CA ARG A 212 -4.60 8.12 -0.82
C ARG A 212 -6.12 8.34 -0.93
N GLY A 213 -6.51 9.00 -2.01
CA GLY A 213 -7.90 9.22 -2.41
C GLY A 213 -8.56 10.51 -1.92
N GLY A 214 -7.93 11.24 -0.99
CA GLY A 214 -8.47 12.50 -0.49
C GLY A 214 -9.92 12.39 0.00
N GLN A 215 -10.71 13.44 -0.20
CA GLN A 215 -12.13 13.44 0.20
C GLN A 215 -12.95 12.39 -0.54
N ALA A 216 -12.75 12.27 -1.86
CA ALA A 216 -13.49 11.34 -2.69
C ALA A 216 -13.30 9.88 -2.23
N GLY A 217 -12.12 9.52 -1.72
CA GLY A 217 -11.82 8.18 -1.21
C GLY A 217 -12.75 7.71 -0.09
N THR A 218 -13.38 8.65 0.63
CA THR A 218 -14.30 8.35 1.75
C THR A 218 -15.77 8.20 1.31
N SER A 219 -16.10 8.53 0.06
CA SER A 219 -17.47 8.42 -0.44
C SER A 219 -17.89 6.95 -0.61
N SER A 220 -19.03 6.58 -0.04
CA SER A 220 -19.60 5.23 -0.20
C SER A 220 -19.96 4.95 -1.67
N ARG A 221 -20.51 5.96 -2.36
CA ARG A 221 -20.86 5.92 -3.77
C ARG A 221 -20.75 7.31 -4.40
N ILE A 222 -20.27 7.35 -5.63
CA ILE A 222 -20.19 8.53 -6.49
C ILE A 222 -20.96 8.20 -7.77
N GLU A 223 -22.07 8.89 -8.02
CA GLU A 223 -22.95 8.64 -9.18
C GLU A 223 -22.74 9.64 -10.32
N ASN A 224 -22.00 10.72 -10.07
CA ASN A 224 -21.74 11.81 -11.00
C ASN A 224 -20.31 11.82 -11.56
N TYR A 225 -19.61 10.68 -11.56
CA TYR A 225 -18.28 10.56 -12.17
C TYR A 225 -18.38 9.95 -13.57
N LEU A 226 -17.95 10.69 -14.59
CA LEU A 226 -18.02 10.28 -15.99
C LEU A 226 -17.32 8.93 -16.21
N GLY A 227 -17.88 8.11 -17.10
CA GLY A 227 -17.39 6.75 -17.38
C GLY A 227 -17.90 5.67 -16.42
N PHE A 228 -18.65 6.03 -15.37
CA PHE A 228 -19.26 5.08 -14.43
C PHE A 228 -20.79 5.26 -14.37
N PRO A 229 -21.55 4.77 -15.38
CA PRO A 229 -22.99 5.00 -15.48
C PRO A 229 -23.81 4.40 -14.33
N THR A 230 -23.28 3.39 -13.64
CA THR A 230 -23.89 2.78 -12.45
C THR A 230 -23.29 3.29 -11.13
N GLY A 231 -22.47 4.33 -11.20
CA GLY A 231 -21.68 4.85 -10.09
C GLY A 231 -20.50 3.95 -9.69
N ILE A 232 -19.64 4.49 -8.84
CA ILE A 232 -18.45 3.80 -8.29
C ILE A 232 -18.22 4.24 -6.84
N SER A 233 -17.68 3.37 -5.98
CA SER A 233 -17.28 3.80 -4.63
C SER A 233 -16.04 4.68 -4.68
N GLY A 234 -15.91 5.60 -3.73
CA GLY A 234 -14.77 6.48 -3.59
C GLY A 234 -13.44 5.73 -3.49
N GLY A 235 -13.40 4.70 -2.66
CA GLY A 235 -12.24 3.83 -2.50
C GLY A 235 -11.86 3.08 -3.78
N ALA A 236 -12.84 2.61 -4.56
CA ALA A 236 -12.58 1.94 -5.83
C ALA A 236 -12.07 2.91 -6.90
N LEU A 237 -12.67 4.10 -7.01
CA LEU A 237 -12.24 5.14 -7.94
C LEU A 237 -10.79 5.55 -7.69
N THR A 238 -10.50 5.92 -6.45
CA THR A 238 -9.17 6.41 -6.05
C THR A 238 -8.12 5.31 -6.01
N GLY A 239 -8.51 4.07 -5.68
CA GLY A 239 -7.65 2.90 -5.80
C GLY A 239 -7.22 2.65 -7.22
N ARG A 240 -8.14 2.69 -8.19
CA ARG A 240 -7.80 2.54 -9.62
C ARG A 240 -6.85 3.63 -10.10
N ALA A 241 -7.12 4.89 -9.75
CA ALA A 241 -6.24 6.01 -10.09
C ALA A 241 -4.83 5.86 -9.50
N PHE A 242 -4.74 5.47 -8.23
CA PHE A 242 -3.46 5.20 -7.56
C PHE A 242 -2.67 4.08 -8.26
N MET A 243 -3.31 2.97 -8.59
CA MET A 243 -2.66 1.86 -9.30
C MET A 243 -2.22 2.24 -10.71
N GLN A 244 -2.96 3.12 -11.39
CA GLN A 244 -2.56 3.64 -12.69
C GLN A 244 -1.33 4.56 -12.57
N ALA A 245 -1.26 5.39 -11.54
CA ALA A 245 -0.08 6.23 -11.28
C ALA A 245 1.18 5.36 -11.04
N LEU A 246 1.06 4.32 -10.20
CA LEU A 246 2.16 3.37 -9.94
C LEU A 246 2.59 2.61 -11.21
N LYS A 247 1.62 2.21 -12.04
CA LYS A 247 1.91 1.55 -13.34
C LYS A 247 2.85 2.40 -14.19
N PHE A 248 2.66 3.71 -14.21
CA PHE A 248 3.49 4.64 -15.00
C PHE A 248 4.76 5.09 -14.28
N GLY A 249 5.01 4.61 -13.06
CA GLY A 249 6.22 4.91 -12.32
C GLY A 249 6.15 6.14 -11.42
N ALA A 250 4.96 6.72 -11.22
CA ALA A 250 4.80 7.77 -10.21
C ALA A 250 5.08 7.22 -8.81
N GLU A 251 5.92 7.93 -8.05
CA GLU A 251 6.15 7.63 -6.64
C GLU A 251 5.09 8.32 -5.78
N VAL A 252 4.60 7.61 -4.78
CA VAL A 252 3.56 8.14 -3.89
C VAL A 252 3.99 7.92 -2.46
N ALA A 253 4.22 9.00 -1.72
CA ALA A 253 4.72 8.97 -0.35
C ALA A 253 3.67 9.49 0.63
N ILE A 254 3.21 8.59 1.51
CA ILE A 254 2.10 8.82 2.42
C ILE A 254 2.34 8.09 3.76
N PRO A 255 2.16 8.75 4.92
CA PRO A 255 1.81 10.16 5.08
C PRO A 255 3.05 11.08 5.03
N VAL A 256 3.01 12.08 4.17
CA VAL A 256 4.01 13.16 4.12
C VAL A 256 3.30 14.51 3.99
N GLU A 257 3.36 15.30 5.07
CA GLU A 257 2.88 16.67 5.05
C GLU A 257 3.92 17.62 4.46
N VAL A 258 3.54 18.32 3.40
CA VAL A 258 4.31 19.44 2.83
C VAL A 258 3.94 20.71 3.58
N LYS A 259 4.90 21.29 4.30
CA LYS A 259 4.65 22.47 5.15
C LYS A 259 5.04 23.79 4.48
N ARG A 260 5.97 23.74 3.52
CA ARG A 260 6.44 24.92 2.78
C ARG A 260 6.80 24.55 1.36
N LEU A 261 6.66 25.55 0.49
CA LEU A 261 7.13 25.56 -0.88
C LEU A 261 8.18 26.67 -0.98
N GLU A 262 9.41 26.32 -1.35
CA GLU A 262 10.48 27.28 -1.58
C GLU A 262 10.77 27.33 -3.07
N CYS A 263 10.42 28.45 -3.70
CA CYS A 263 10.78 28.71 -5.08
C CYS A 263 12.26 29.12 -5.12
N GLY A 264 13.07 28.38 -5.87
CA GLY A 264 14.43 28.78 -6.20
C GLY A 264 14.46 29.98 -7.14
N LEU A 265 15.67 30.45 -7.45
CA LEU A 265 15.91 31.29 -8.63
C LEU A 265 15.49 30.53 -9.92
N PRO A 266 15.32 31.19 -11.08
CA PRO A 266 14.80 30.54 -12.30
C PRO A 266 15.54 29.28 -12.77
N GLU A 267 16.80 29.09 -12.36
CA GLU A 267 17.63 27.93 -12.68
C GLU A 267 17.82 26.95 -11.49
N GLU A 268 17.23 27.25 -10.34
CA GLU A 268 17.29 26.40 -9.15
C GLU A 268 16.01 25.58 -9.00
N PRO A 269 16.12 24.30 -8.59
CA PRO A 269 14.95 23.46 -8.39
C PRO A 269 14.09 23.99 -7.23
N MET A 270 12.78 23.79 -7.35
CA MET A 270 11.84 24.04 -6.26
C MET A 270 12.05 23.01 -5.13
N VAL A 271 12.07 23.48 -3.88
CA VAL A 271 12.33 22.62 -2.71
C VAL A 271 11.07 22.47 -1.85
N LEU A 272 10.75 21.22 -1.49
CA LEU A 272 9.67 20.88 -0.55
C LEU A 272 10.25 20.56 0.82
N GLY A 273 9.71 21.18 1.89
CA GLY A 273 10.23 21.01 3.25
C GLY A 273 9.20 20.56 4.28
N ARG A 274 9.63 19.70 5.22
CA ARG A 274 9.01 19.58 6.55
C ARG A 274 9.58 20.70 7.42
N LYS A 275 8.72 21.52 8.03
CA LYS A 275 9.10 22.52 9.06
C LYS A 275 10.03 21.84 10.07
N LEU A 276 11.33 22.14 10.00
CA LEU A 276 12.26 21.92 11.09
C LEU A 276 11.79 22.85 12.20
N ILE A 277 11.30 22.26 13.28
CA ILE A 277 11.10 22.98 14.53
C ILE A 277 12.52 23.23 15.03
N ASN A 278 12.98 24.48 14.92
CA ASN A 278 14.05 24.97 15.78
C ASN A 278 13.53 25.02 17.22
#